data_AF-A0AAE3VI68-F1
#
_entry.id   AF-A0AAE3VI68-F1
#
_cell.length_a   1.000
_cell.length_b   1.000
_cell.length_c   1.000
_cell.angle_alpha   90.00
_cell.angle_beta   90.00
_cell.angle_gamma   90.00
#
_symmetry.space_group_name_H-M   'P 1'
#
loop_
_entity.id
_entity.type
_entity.pdbx_description
1 polymer ?
#
loop_
_entity_poly.entity_id
_entity_poly.type
_entity_poly.pdbx_seq_one_letter_code
_entity_poly.pdbx_strand_id
1 'polypeptide(L)' 'MASHQLLIDDFCRAAVHGTLPPVHAWNAARWTIPGLLAHKSLLLDGEPQIVPDCGEPPQE' A
#
# COMPACT_ATOMS: atom_id res chain seq x y z
N MET A 1 13.69 9.12 18.00
CA MET A 1 13.67 7.73 17.50
C MET A 1 13.13 7.76 16.08
N ALA A 2 13.84 7.17 15.12
CA ALA A 2 13.46 7.29 13.70
C ALA A 2 12.36 6.28 13.37
N SER A 3 11.17 6.75 13.00
CA SER A 3 10.01 5.92 12.62
C SER A 3 10.33 4.87 11.55
N HIS A 4 11.29 5.16 10.66
CA HIS A 4 11.73 4.24 9.62
C HIS A 4 12.38 2.96 10.18
N GLN A 5 13.13 3.07 11.29
CA GLN A 5 13.75 1.90 11.91
C GLN A 5 12.70 0.96 12.51
N LEU A 6 11.63 1.54 13.11
CA LEU A 6 10.52 0.77 13.65
C LEU A 6 9.74 0.06 12.55
N LEU A 7 9.49 0.73 11.42
CA LEU A 7 8.81 0.14 10.27
C LEU A 7 9.56 -1.08 9.71
N ILE A 8 10.90 -0.99 9.65
CA ILE A 8 11.74 -2.11 9.19
C ILE A 8 11.69 -3.27 10.18
N ASP A 9 11.79 -2.98 11.49
CA ASP A 9 11.70 -4.02 12.53
C ASP A 9 10.35 -4.75 12.49
N ASP A 10 9.24 -4.01 12.36
CA ASP A 10 7.89 -4.58 12.26
C ASP A 10 7.75 -5.49 11.04
N PHE A 11 8.27 -5.07 9.88
CA PHE A 11 8.28 -5.89 8.68
C PHE A 11 9.11 -7.18 8.87
N CYS A 12 10.32 -7.07 9.40
CA CYS A 12 11.19 -8.23 9.63
C CYS A 12 10.57 -9.21 10.63
N ARG A 13 9.97 -8.73 11.72
CA ARG A 13 9.27 -9.58 12.70
C ARG A 13 8.09 -10.31 12.06
N ALA A 14 7.27 -9.59 11.31
CA ALA A 14 6.12 -10.18 10.63
C ALA A 14 6.54 -11.29 9.65
N ALA A 15 7.61 -11.03 8.87
CA ALA A 15 8.16 -12.03 7.95
C ALA A 15 8.72 -13.27 8.67
N VAL A 16 9.40 -13.09 9.81
CA VAL A 16 9.94 -14.21 10.61
C VAL A 16 8.82 -15.03 11.25
N HIS A 17 7.75 -14.39 11.72
CA HIS A 17 6.65 -15.04 12.43
C HIS A 17 5.49 -15.48 11.53
N GLY A 18 5.54 -15.18 10.23
CA GLY A 18 4.47 -15.49 9.29
C GLY A 18 3.18 -14.71 9.57
N THR A 19 3.29 -13.52 10.15
CA THR A 19 2.13 -12.65 10.43
C THR A 19 2.04 -11.52 9.41
N LEU A 20 0.88 -10.87 9.35
CA LEU A 20 0.68 -9.69 8.50
C LEU A 20 1.38 -8.46 9.11
N PRO A 21 2.29 -7.77 8.39
CA PRO A 21 2.91 -6.56 8.90
C PRO A 21 1.91 -5.40 8.95
N PRO A 22 2.10 -4.41 9.85
CA PRO A 22 1.23 -3.23 9.94
C PRO A 22 1.10 -2.47 8.60
N VAL A 23 2.20 -2.41 7.84
CA VAL A 23 2.22 -1.93 6.46
C VAL A 23 2.40 -3.11 5.52
N HIS A 24 1.28 -3.70 5.10
CA HIS A 24 1.23 -4.82 4.17
C HIS A 24 0.91 -4.37 2.73
N ALA A 25 1.02 -5.31 1.79
CA ALA A 25 0.85 -5.06 0.35
C ALA A 25 -0.50 -4.41 -0.02
N TRP A 26 -1.61 -4.83 0.59
CA TRP A 26 -2.93 -4.22 0.34
C TRP A 26 -2.99 -2.73 0.74
N ASN A 27 -2.44 -2.36 1.91
CA ASN A 27 -2.35 -0.96 2.32
C ASN A 27 -1.45 -0.17 1.35
N ALA A 28 -0.28 -0.71 1.01
CA ALA A 28 0.62 -0.10 0.04
C ALA A 28 -0.06 0.13 -1.31
N ALA A 29 -0.83 -0.85 -1.81
CA ALA A 29 -1.59 -0.74 -3.04
C ALA A 29 -2.66 0.36 -2.95
N ARG A 30 -3.45 0.39 -1.87
CA ARG A 30 -4.50 1.39 -1.63
C ARG A 30 -3.96 2.82 -1.62
N TRP A 31 -2.73 3.02 -1.14
CA TRP A 31 -2.07 4.34 -1.16
C TRP A 31 -1.42 4.68 -2.51
N THR A 32 -0.91 3.68 -3.22
CA THR A 32 -0.11 3.89 -4.44
C THR A 32 -0.97 4.03 -5.69
N ILE A 33 -1.99 3.20 -5.86
CA ILE A 33 -2.84 3.17 -7.05
C ILE A 33 -3.47 4.54 -7.38
N PRO A 34 -4.03 5.29 -6.40
CA PRO A 34 -4.58 6.62 -6.68
C PRO A 34 -3.56 7.58 -7.27
N GLY A 35 -2.30 7.54 -6.82
CA GLY A 35 -1.24 8.40 -7.34
C GLY A 35 -0.88 8.07 -8.79
N LEU A 36 -0.81 6.79 -9.14
CA LEU A 36 -0.58 6.34 -10.51
C LEU A 36 -1.74 6.76 -11.45
N LEU A 37 -2.98 6.61 -10.98
CA LEU A 37 -4.16 7.00 -11.74
C LEU A 37 -4.33 8.51 -11.85
N ALA A 38 -3.91 9.29 -10.85
CA ALA A 38 -3.87 10.74 -10.93
C ALA A 38 -2.89 11.20 -12.02
N HIS A 39 -1.71 10.57 -12.12
CA HIS A 39 -0.78 10.84 -13.22
C HIS A 39 -1.39 10.49 -14.58
N LYS A 40 -2.05 9.33 -14.70
CA LYS A 40 -2.77 8.95 -15.93
C LYS A 40 -3.89 9.94 -16.29
N SER A 41 -4.68 10.37 -15.30
CA SER A 41 -5.75 11.35 -15.45
C SER A 41 -5.21 12.66 -16.02
N LEU A 42 -4.07 13.14 -15.49
CA LEU A 42 -3.40 14.35 -16.00
C LEU A 42 -3.05 14.25 -17.49
N LEU A 43 -2.58 13.08 -17.95
CA LEU A 43 -2.28 12.84 -19.37
C LEU A 43 -3.53 12.76 -20.26
N LEU A 44 -4.71 12.63 -19.65
CA LEU A 44 -6.02 12.58 -20.29
C LEU A 44 -6.85 13.82 -19.94
N ASP A 45 -6.21 15.00 -19.90
CA ASP A 45 -6.88 16.29 -19.64
C ASP A 45 -7.70 16.35 -18.33
N GLY A 46 -7.33 15.54 -17.34
CA GLY A 46 -8.01 15.48 -16.04
C GLY A 46 -9.25 14.59 -16.02
N GLU A 47 -9.44 13.70 -17.00
CA GLU A 47 -10.57 12.77 -17.03
C GLU A 47 -10.62 11.89 -15.76
N PRO A 48 -11.80 11.73 -15.12
CA PRO A 48 -11.95 10.90 -13.93
C PRO A 48 -11.50 9.45 -14.16
N GLN A 49 -10.73 8.91 -13.22
CA GLN A 49 -10.29 7.51 -13.26
C GLN A 49 -10.95 6.70 -12.15
N ILE A 50 -11.40 5.48 -12.49
CA ILE A 50 -11.88 4.53 -11.50
C ILE A 50 -10.67 3.98 -10.74
N VAL A 51 -10.63 4.18 -9.43
CA VAL A 51 -9.60 3.62 -8.56
C VAL A 51 -10.02 2.20 -8.16
N PRO A 52 -9.30 1.15 -8.60
CA PRO A 52 -9.62 -0.22 -8.19
C PRO A 52 -9.27 -0.44 -6.72
N ASP A 53 -10.12 -1.19 -6.02
CA ASP A 53 -9.85 -1.69 -4.68
C ASP A 53 -9.33 -3.13 -4.76
N CYS A 54 -8.20 -3.38 -4.10
CA CYS A 54 -7.58 -4.71 -4.05
C CYS A 54 -8.21 -5.61 -2.96
N GLY A 55 -9.22 -5.11 -2.25
CA GLY A 55 -9.88 -5.80 -1.16
C GLY A 55 -9.02 -5.85 0.10
N GLU A 56 -9.24 -6.87 0.91
CA GLU A 56 -8.60 -7.04 2.22
C GLU A 56 -7.51 -8.13 2.17
N PRO A 57 -6.47 -8.04 3.02
CA PRO A 57 -5.46 -9.09 3.16
C PRO A 57 -6.06 -10.40 3.70
N PRO A 58 -5.40 -11.55 3.49
CA PRO A 58 -5.75 -12.79 4.13
C PRO A 58 -5.81 -12.63 5.65
N GLN A 59 -6.85 -13.20 6.26
CA GLN A 59 -7.00 -13.30 7.70
C GLN A 59 -6.45 -14.67 8.12
N GLU A 60 -5.14 -14.76 8.36
CA GLU A 60 -4.50 -15.91 9.01
C GLU A 60 -3.94 -15.50 10.36
#